data_AF-A0A6N8FXV3-F1
#
_entry.id   AF-A0A6N8FXV3-F1
#
_cell.length_a   1.000
_cell.length_b   1.000
_cell.length_c   1.000
_cell.angle_alpha   90.00
_cell.angle_beta   90.00
_cell.angle_gamma   90.00
#
_symmetry.space_group_name_H-M   'P 1'
#
loop_
_entity.id
_entity.type
_entity.pdbx_description
1 polymer ?
#
loop_
_entity_poly.entity_id
_entity_poly.type
_entity_poly.pdbx_seq_one_letter_code
_entity_poly.pdbx_strand_id
1 'polypeptide(L)'
;MRNGGKKVTILQEYQKYKESLQNHKILLSKSDKVKIKIVFLLLKLLIFLFPKGNIHRFENSLKFYFGLIDINIDDWNPQQQPPLFLYLGLPSKPWYEPDDYEVFKIVANTLEEGVKEIKNELLTNIPNKNNFFTPVIDPSSDRSTYEQSTDIELPASHKKDDWLVFTLWVNGKFTQESRYLFPNTVNILSKLESFIDPFEDVYFLVLKPGVVLPPHHDPSNTYITCQLGLIIPESCGIRVGSETRSWTEGKTLFFDQSIEHEAWNKSQKERVVLLVHLRHPELSKFENFLYELLRNTI
;
A
#
# COMPACT_ATOMS: atom_id res chain seq x y z
N MET A 1 -31.75 -20.25 -11.20
CA MET A 1 -32.21 -18.89 -10.80
C MET A 1 -31.34 -18.21 -9.73
N ARG A 2 -30.47 -18.90 -8.96
CA ARG A 2 -29.60 -18.27 -7.94
C ARG A 2 -28.37 -17.49 -8.48
N ASN A 3 -27.89 -17.78 -9.69
CA ASN A 3 -26.70 -17.13 -10.27
C ASN A 3 -26.98 -15.73 -10.87
N GLY A 4 -28.23 -15.43 -11.24
CA GLY A 4 -28.60 -14.13 -11.81
C GLY A 4 -28.52 -12.99 -10.79
N GLY A 5 -28.96 -13.22 -9.55
CA GLY A 5 -28.95 -12.21 -8.49
C GLY A 5 -27.53 -11.79 -8.08
N LYS A 6 -26.62 -12.75 -7.89
CA LYS A 6 -25.21 -12.45 -7.55
C LYS A 6 -24.49 -11.66 -8.65
N LYS A 7 -24.71 -12.00 -9.92
CA LYS A 7 -24.08 -11.28 -11.05
C LYS A 7 -24.59 -9.84 -11.20
N VAL A 8 -25.87 -9.60 -10.88
CA VAL A 8 -26.44 -8.24 -10.83
C VAL A 8 -25.82 -7.41 -9.71
N THR A 9 -25.62 -7.99 -8.52
CA THR A 9 -24.95 -7.30 -7.39
C THR A 9 -23.49 -6.95 -7.70
N ILE A 10 -22.72 -7.90 -8.25
CA ILE A 10 -21.31 -7.67 -8.65
C ILE A 10 -21.20 -6.55 -9.70
N LEU A 11 -22.10 -6.53 -10.69
CA LEU A 11 -22.11 -5.47 -11.69
C LEU A 11 -22.44 -4.10 -11.09
N GLN A 12 -23.38 -4.04 -10.15
CA GLN A 12 -23.72 -2.79 -9.45
C GLN A 12 -22.57 -2.27 -8.60
N GLU A 13 -21.90 -3.14 -7.86
CA GLU A 13 -20.69 -2.81 -7.08
C GLU A 13 -19.57 -2.30 -8.00
N TYR A 14 -19.33 -2.98 -9.11
CA TYR A 14 -18.34 -2.56 -10.09
C TYR A 14 -18.66 -1.17 -10.68
N GLN A 15 -19.91 -0.89 -11.05
CA GLN A 15 -20.27 0.43 -11.57
C GLN A 15 -20.05 1.54 -10.54
N LYS A 16 -20.37 1.28 -9.26
CA LYS A 16 -20.08 2.24 -8.17
C LYS A 16 -18.58 2.51 -8.02
N TYR A 17 -17.76 1.46 -8.03
CA TYR A 17 -16.30 1.61 -8.00
C TYR A 17 -15.76 2.38 -9.20
N LYS A 18 -16.25 2.06 -10.40
CA LYS A 18 -15.86 2.77 -11.62
C LYS A 18 -16.25 4.25 -11.57
N GLU A 19 -17.43 4.58 -11.04
CA GLU A 19 -17.86 5.96 -10.81
C GLU A 19 -16.99 6.66 -9.77
N SER A 20 -16.61 5.99 -8.68
CA SER A 20 -15.74 6.57 -7.65
C SER A 20 -14.36 6.94 -8.21
N LEU A 21 -13.73 6.06 -9.00
CA LEU A 21 -12.48 6.36 -9.72
C LEU A 21 -12.63 7.57 -10.66
N GLN A 22 -13.78 7.69 -11.32
CA GLN A 22 -14.03 8.79 -12.25
C GLN A 22 -14.25 10.14 -11.55
N ASN A 23 -14.82 10.13 -10.35
CA ASN A 23 -15.00 11.34 -9.54
C ASN A 23 -13.67 11.85 -8.97
N HIS A 24 -12.68 10.97 -8.77
CA HIS A 24 -11.31 11.32 -8.39
C HIS A 24 -10.42 11.71 -9.59
N LYS A 25 -10.98 11.83 -10.81
CA LYS A 25 -10.19 12.24 -11.97
C LYS A 25 -9.61 13.62 -11.76
N ILE A 26 -8.27 13.67 -11.76
CA ILE A 26 -7.52 14.89 -12.01
C ILE A 26 -8.01 15.45 -13.35
N LEU A 27 -8.55 16.67 -13.35
CA LEU A 27 -8.90 17.39 -14.58
C LEU A 27 -7.63 17.59 -15.40
N LEU A 28 -7.39 16.69 -16.35
CA LEU A 28 -6.20 16.71 -17.19
C LEU A 28 -6.15 18.02 -17.99
N SER A 29 -5.09 18.80 -17.77
CA SER A 29 -4.83 19.99 -18.57
C SER A 29 -4.58 19.62 -20.04
N LYS A 30 -4.58 20.62 -20.94
CA LYS A 30 -4.18 20.38 -22.34
C LYS A 30 -2.77 19.79 -22.43
N SER A 31 -1.86 20.21 -21.53
CA SER A 31 -0.50 19.69 -21.44
C SER A 31 -0.50 18.20 -21.07
N ASP A 32 -1.29 17.81 -20.06
CA ASP A 32 -1.35 16.42 -19.60
C ASP A 32 -1.93 15.50 -20.67
N LYS A 33 -2.93 15.96 -21.42
CA LYS A 33 -3.47 15.22 -22.58
C LYS A 33 -2.42 14.99 -23.67
N VAL A 34 -1.51 15.94 -23.90
CA VAL A 34 -0.40 15.78 -24.84
C VAL A 34 0.62 14.78 -24.31
N LYS A 35 1.02 14.89 -23.03
CA LYS A 35 1.91 13.92 -22.38
C LYS A 35 1.36 12.50 -22.46
N ILE A 36 0.08 12.30 -22.15
CA ILE A 36 -0.59 11.00 -22.22
C ILE A 36 -0.57 10.43 -23.65
N LYS A 37 -0.80 11.26 -24.67
CA LYS A 37 -0.68 10.81 -26.08
C LYS A 37 0.73 10.34 -26.42
N ILE A 38 1.75 11.06 -25.95
CA ILE A 38 3.16 10.68 -26.13
C ILE A 38 3.45 9.36 -25.42
N VAL A 39 2.96 9.18 -24.18
CA VAL A 39 3.09 7.92 -23.44
C VAL A 39 2.47 6.76 -24.22
N PHE A 40 1.25 6.89 -24.74
CA PHE A 40 0.64 5.82 -25.55
C PHE A 40 1.38 5.54 -26.86
N LEU A 41 1.96 6.56 -27.51
CA LEU A 41 2.78 6.35 -28.70
C LEU A 41 4.06 5.57 -28.36
N LEU A 42 4.70 5.92 -27.25
CA LEU A 42 5.87 5.20 -26.73
C LEU A 42 5.51 3.75 -26.38
N LEU A 43 4.38 3.52 -25.69
CA LEU A 43 3.92 2.17 -25.35
C LEU A 43 3.67 1.32 -26.59
N LYS A 44 3.07 1.88 -27.65
CA LYS A 44 2.91 1.15 -28.93
C LYS A 44 4.26 0.76 -29.54
N LEU A 45 5.25 1.66 -29.51
CA LEU A 45 6.60 1.35 -29.97
C LEU A 45 7.24 0.26 -29.11
N LEU A 46 7.12 0.34 -27.79
CA LEU A 46 7.67 -0.67 -26.88
C LEU A 46 6.98 -2.03 -27.02
N ILE A 47 5.66 -2.07 -27.21
CA ILE A 47 4.91 -3.31 -27.53
C ILE A 47 5.44 -3.95 -28.81
N PHE A 48 5.70 -3.14 -29.84
CA PHE A 48 6.26 -3.62 -31.10
C PHE A 48 7.70 -4.16 -30.93
N LEU A 49 8.54 -3.48 -30.16
CA LEU A 49 9.94 -3.86 -29.94
C LEU A 49 10.09 -5.03 -28.95
N PHE A 50 9.20 -5.14 -27.97
CA PHE A 50 9.27 -6.10 -26.85
C PHE A 50 7.93 -6.84 -26.66
N PRO A 51 7.48 -7.64 -27.65
CA PRO A 51 6.15 -8.27 -27.62
C PRO A 51 5.96 -9.26 -26.46
N LYS A 52 7.05 -9.76 -25.86
CA LYS A 52 7.04 -10.67 -24.70
C LYS A 52 7.14 -9.96 -23.33
N GLY A 53 7.19 -8.63 -23.30
CA GLY A 53 7.44 -7.85 -22.06
C GLY A 53 6.21 -7.57 -21.19
N ASN A 54 5.08 -8.23 -21.42
CA ASN A 54 3.80 -7.99 -20.72
C ASN A 54 3.28 -6.53 -20.74
N ILE A 55 3.73 -5.74 -21.70
CA ILE A 55 3.41 -4.30 -21.84
C ILE A 55 1.91 -4.06 -22.01
N HIS A 56 1.20 -5.02 -22.60
CA HIS A 56 -0.25 -4.96 -22.77
C HIS A 56 -1.00 -4.87 -21.44
N ARG A 57 -0.49 -5.50 -20.36
CA ARG A 57 -1.11 -5.43 -19.04
C ARG A 57 -1.01 -4.00 -18.50
N PHE A 58 0.17 -3.40 -18.53
CA PHE A 58 0.39 -2.00 -18.18
C PHE A 58 -0.46 -1.03 -19.03
N GLU A 59 -0.46 -1.22 -20.37
CA GLU A 59 -1.23 -0.37 -21.28
C GLU A 59 -2.73 -0.45 -20.98
N ASN A 60 -3.26 -1.64 -20.70
CA ASN A 60 -4.66 -1.82 -20.33
C ASN A 60 -4.98 -1.18 -18.98
N SER A 61 -4.11 -1.33 -17.96
CA SER A 61 -4.27 -0.64 -16.67
C SER A 61 -4.33 0.87 -16.84
N LEU A 62 -3.47 1.44 -17.69
CA LEU A 62 -3.51 2.88 -18.01
C LEU A 62 -4.77 3.28 -18.76
N LYS A 63 -5.18 2.51 -19.78
CA LYS A 63 -6.43 2.77 -20.51
C LYS A 63 -7.61 2.72 -19.56
N PHE A 64 -7.65 1.78 -18.62
CA PHE A 64 -8.69 1.67 -17.62
C PHE A 64 -8.70 2.88 -16.68
N TYR A 65 -7.54 3.25 -16.13
CA TYR A 65 -7.37 4.46 -15.30
C TYR A 65 -7.88 5.74 -16.00
N PHE A 66 -7.60 5.90 -17.29
CA PHE A 66 -8.12 7.05 -18.05
C PHE A 66 -9.59 6.90 -18.50
N GLY A 67 -10.23 5.76 -18.26
CA GLY A 67 -11.60 5.45 -18.69
C GLY A 67 -11.76 5.22 -20.20
N LEU A 68 -10.69 4.77 -20.87
CA LEU A 68 -10.66 4.47 -22.30
C LEU A 68 -11.12 3.04 -22.62
N ILE A 69 -11.03 2.13 -21.64
CA ILE A 69 -11.54 0.76 -21.74
C ILE A 69 -12.35 0.42 -20.48
N ASP A 70 -13.07 -0.69 -20.58
CA ASP A 70 -13.75 -1.34 -19.46
C ASP A 70 -13.09 -2.71 -19.20
N ILE A 71 -13.24 -3.26 -17.99
CA ILE A 71 -12.79 -4.62 -17.69
C ILE A 71 -13.86 -5.64 -18.04
N ASN A 72 -13.47 -6.90 -18.21
CA ASN A 72 -14.43 -7.98 -18.19
C ASN A 72 -14.91 -8.17 -16.74
N ILE A 73 -16.23 -8.14 -16.54
CA ILE A 73 -16.82 -8.26 -15.19
C ILE A 73 -16.48 -9.59 -14.51
N ASP A 74 -16.20 -10.63 -15.28
CA ASP A 74 -15.81 -11.92 -14.71
C ASP A 74 -14.36 -11.92 -14.17
N ASP A 75 -13.56 -10.90 -14.51
CA ASP A 75 -12.20 -10.69 -13.99
C ASP A 75 -12.18 -9.69 -12.79
N TRP A 76 -13.32 -9.11 -12.43
CA TRP A 76 -13.43 -8.14 -11.34
C TRP A 76 -13.36 -8.81 -9.96
N ASN A 77 -12.49 -8.31 -9.10
CA ASN A 77 -12.44 -8.70 -7.69
C ASN A 77 -13.15 -7.63 -6.82
N PRO A 78 -14.39 -7.87 -6.35
CA PRO A 78 -15.14 -6.88 -5.59
C PRO A 78 -14.55 -6.57 -4.21
N GLN A 79 -13.61 -7.39 -3.71
CA GLN A 79 -12.92 -7.11 -2.45
C GLN A 79 -11.79 -6.09 -2.62
N GLN A 80 -11.28 -5.90 -3.84
CA GLN A 80 -10.16 -5.01 -4.16
C GLN A 80 -10.69 -3.75 -4.84
N GLN A 81 -10.69 -2.62 -4.14
CA GLN A 81 -11.23 -1.36 -4.63
C GLN A 81 -10.26 -0.19 -4.41
N PRO A 82 -9.01 -0.24 -4.91
CA PRO A 82 -8.04 0.83 -4.72
C PRO A 82 -8.59 2.14 -5.31
N PRO A 83 -8.62 3.25 -4.55
CA PRO A 83 -9.27 4.49 -4.97
C PRO A 83 -8.43 5.33 -5.95
N LEU A 84 -7.14 5.03 -6.12
CA LEU A 84 -6.26 5.76 -7.04
C LEU A 84 -5.97 4.97 -8.32
N PHE A 85 -5.36 3.79 -8.22
CA PHE A 85 -4.89 3.06 -9.41
C PHE A 85 -5.07 1.55 -9.29
N LEU A 86 -5.86 0.97 -10.18
CA LEU A 86 -6.00 -0.49 -10.32
C LEU A 86 -5.12 -0.99 -11.46
N TYR A 87 -4.08 -1.75 -11.13
CA TYR A 87 -3.27 -2.48 -12.09
C TYR A 87 -3.97 -3.81 -12.42
N LEU A 88 -4.49 -3.90 -13.65
CA LEU A 88 -5.27 -5.05 -14.11
C LEU A 88 -4.42 -6.31 -14.23
N GLY A 89 -5.01 -7.46 -13.93
CA GLY A 89 -4.38 -8.78 -14.14
C GLY A 89 -3.26 -9.13 -13.17
N LEU A 90 -3.14 -8.42 -12.04
CA LEU A 90 -2.39 -8.92 -10.88
C LEU A 90 -3.28 -9.89 -10.08
N PRO A 91 -2.75 -11.05 -9.64
CA PRO A 91 -3.49 -11.88 -8.70
C PRO A 91 -3.60 -11.16 -7.36
N SER A 92 -4.68 -11.42 -6.65
CA SER A 92 -4.95 -10.80 -5.36
C SER A 92 -5.56 -11.83 -4.42
N LYS A 93 -5.11 -11.81 -3.16
CA LYS A 93 -5.73 -12.49 -2.04
C LYS A 93 -5.51 -11.68 -0.76
N PRO A 94 -6.38 -11.82 0.25
CA PRO A 94 -6.29 -11.04 1.48
C PRO A 94 -4.95 -11.18 2.19
N TRP A 95 -4.44 -12.42 2.32
CA TRP A 95 -3.21 -12.71 3.04
C TRP A 95 -2.24 -13.52 2.20
N TYR A 96 -0.96 -13.23 2.37
CA TYR A 96 0.14 -14.01 1.83
C TYR A 96 0.96 -14.61 2.97
N GLU A 97 1.46 -15.82 2.74
CA GLU A 97 2.43 -16.48 3.59
C GLU A 97 3.84 -16.24 3.04
N PRO A 98 4.89 -16.25 3.89
CA PRO A 98 6.27 -16.05 3.44
C PRO A 98 6.70 -16.98 2.29
N ASP A 99 6.19 -18.22 2.26
CA ASP A 99 6.53 -19.20 1.22
C ASP A 99 5.74 -19.03 -0.10
N ASP A 100 4.78 -18.10 -0.19
CA ASP A 100 4.05 -17.85 -1.45
C ASP A 100 4.98 -17.28 -2.54
N TYR A 101 5.97 -16.48 -2.15
CA TYR A 101 6.96 -15.90 -3.06
C TYR A 101 8.33 -15.86 -2.40
N GLU A 102 9.39 -16.17 -3.16
CA GLU A 102 10.77 -16.14 -2.66
C GLU A 102 11.15 -14.77 -2.06
N VAL A 103 10.64 -13.67 -2.63
CA VAL A 103 10.86 -12.32 -2.09
C VAL A 103 10.24 -12.14 -0.71
N PHE A 104 9.06 -12.70 -0.44
CA PHE A 104 8.42 -12.59 0.88
C PHE A 104 9.19 -13.38 1.92
N LYS A 105 9.69 -14.55 1.56
CA LYS A 105 10.58 -15.34 2.41
C LYS A 105 11.86 -14.59 2.76
N ILE A 106 12.52 -13.95 1.78
CA ILE A 106 13.72 -13.15 2.02
C ILE A 106 13.41 -11.97 2.94
N VAL A 107 12.31 -11.25 2.69
CA VAL A 107 11.87 -10.12 3.51
C VAL A 107 11.56 -10.57 4.94
N ALA A 108 10.77 -11.63 5.10
CA ALA A 108 10.40 -12.20 6.39
C ALA A 108 11.66 -12.57 7.20
N ASN A 109 12.55 -13.39 6.64
CA ASN A 109 13.77 -13.80 7.33
C ASN A 109 14.63 -12.59 7.71
N THR A 110 14.84 -11.65 6.79
CA THR A 110 15.67 -10.47 7.04
C THR A 110 15.12 -9.59 8.17
N LEU A 111 13.80 -9.37 8.19
CA LEU A 111 13.14 -8.53 9.20
C LEU A 111 13.00 -9.25 10.55
N GLU A 112 12.63 -10.53 10.54
CA GLU A 112 12.44 -11.33 11.75
C GLU A 112 13.76 -11.65 12.46
N GLU A 113 14.85 -11.92 11.72
CA GLU A 113 16.19 -12.07 12.31
C GLU A 113 16.70 -10.75 12.91
N GLY A 114 16.41 -9.63 12.26
CA GLY A 114 16.82 -8.29 12.68
C GLY A 114 15.92 -7.65 13.76
N VAL A 115 14.83 -8.32 14.17
CA VAL A 115 13.78 -7.69 14.99
C VAL A 115 14.29 -7.17 16.33
N LYS A 116 15.30 -7.84 16.91
CA LYS A 116 15.89 -7.43 18.18
C LYS A 116 16.62 -6.10 18.04
N GLU A 117 17.43 -5.90 16.99
CA GLU A 117 18.09 -4.61 16.76
C GLU A 117 17.06 -3.51 16.49
N ILE A 118 16.08 -3.78 15.62
CA ILE A 118 15.02 -2.82 15.26
C ILE A 118 14.26 -2.37 16.52
N LYS A 119 13.82 -3.33 17.34
CA LYS A 119 13.08 -3.03 18.58
C LYS A 119 13.94 -2.29 19.60
N ASN A 120 15.23 -2.60 19.70
CA ASN A 120 16.12 -1.88 20.61
C ASN A 120 16.29 -0.40 20.20
N GLU A 121 16.49 -0.12 18.91
CA GLU A 121 16.58 1.27 18.43
C GLU A 121 15.26 2.01 18.60
N LEU A 122 14.13 1.35 18.36
CA LEU A 122 12.79 1.85 18.63
C LEU A 122 12.66 2.31 20.09
N LEU A 123 12.91 1.41 21.04
CA LEU A 123 12.76 1.69 22.47
C LEU A 123 13.76 2.74 22.98
N THR A 124 14.94 2.82 22.37
CA THR A 124 15.98 3.80 22.74
C THR A 124 15.60 5.22 22.29
N ASN A 125 15.06 5.35 21.07
CA ASN A 125 14.87 6.67 20.45
C ASN A 125 13.47 7.26 20.65
N ILE A 126 12.41 6.44 20.73
CA ILE A 126 11.03 6.95 20.85
C ILE A 126 10.82 7.80 22.11
N PRO A 127 11.14 7.33 23.34
CA PRO A 127 10.76 8.04 24.57
C PRO A 127 11.35 9.46 24.69
N ASN A 128 12.46 9.71 23.99
CA ASN A 128 13.22 10.96 24.09
C ASN A 128 13.02 11.89 22.87
N LYS A 129 12.30 11.44 21.82
CA LYS A 129 12.23 12.14 20.53
C LYS A 129 10.84 12.08 19.87
N ASN A 130 9.78 12.23 20.66
CA ASN A 130 8.38 12.25 20.18
C ASN A 130 8.10 13.28 19.07
N ASN A 131 8.94 14.30 18.91
CA ASN A 131 8.76 15.36 17.90
C ASN A 131 8.90 14.88 16.45
N PHE A 132 9.42 13.67 16.20
CA PHE A 132 9.52 13.11 14.85
C PHE A 132 8.33 12.24 14.44
N PHE A 133 7.45 11.89 15.40
CA PHE A 133 6.20 11.23 15.05
C PHE A 133 5.24 12.25 14.46
N THR A 134 4.77 11.97 13.27
CA THR A 134 3.75 12.76 12.61
C THR A 134 2.43 11.97 12.57
N PRO A 135 1.29 12.64 12.70
CA PRO A 135 -0.01 12.04 12.41
C PRO A 135 -0.03 11.48 11.00
N VAL A 136 -0.63 10.29 10.82
CA VAL A 136 -0.87 9.73 9.48
C VAL A 136 -1.85 10.61 8.71
N ILE A 137 -2.89 11.06 9.41
CA ILE A 137 -3.85 12.04 8.91
C ILE A 137 -3.76 13.24 9.86
N ASP A 138 -3.40 14.40 9.31
CA ASP A 138 -3.41 15.67 10.04
C ASP A 138 -4.58 16.53 9.52
N PRO A 139 -5.73 16.56 10.24
CA PRO A 139 -6.91 17.33 9.82
C PRO A 139 -6.67 18.84 9.73
N SER A 140 -5.54 19.32 10.25
CA SER A 140 -5.14 20.74 10.23
C SER A 140 -4.15 21.09 9.12
N SER A 141 -3.75 20.12 8.29
CA SER A 141 -2.80 20.34 7.20
C SER A 141 -3.38 19.88 5.86
N ASP A 142 -3.15 20.64 4.79
CA ASP A 142 -3.43 20.21 3.41
C ASP A 142 -2.50 19.07 2.92
N ARG A 143 -1.69 18.48 3.82
CA ARG A 143 -0.60 17.54 3.53
C ARG A 143 -0.91 16.07 3.86
N SER A 144 -2.12 15.70 4.28
CA SER A 144 -2.48 14.26 4.37
C SER A 144 -2.64 13.67 2.97
N THR A 145 -1.51 13.42 2.29
CA THR A 145 -1.48 12.66 1.03
C THR A 145 -2.14 11.30 1.19
N TYR A 146 -2.11 10.73 2.42
CA TYR A 146 -2.80 9.50 2.79
C TYR A 146 -4.32 9.61 2.63
N GLU A 147 -4.97 10.65 3.17
CA GLU A 147 -6.43 10.87 3.04
C GLU A 147 -6.83 11.20 1.61
N GLN A 148 -5.96 11.89 0.86
CA GLN A 148 -6.21 12.20 -0.56
C GLN A 148 -6.09 10.97 -1.48
N SER A 149 -5.47 9.88 -1.01
CA SER A 149 -5.18 8.70 -1.83
C SER A 149 -5.77 7.40 -1.28
N THR A 150 -6.44 7.44 -0.13
CA THR A 150 -7.21 6.33 0.47
C THR A 150 -8.68 6.72 0.56
N ASP A 151 -9.57 5.76 0.79
CA ASP A 151 -11.01 6.00 1.01
C ASP A 151 -11.37 5.98 2.51
N ILE A 152 -10.39 6.17 3.40
CA ILE A 152 -10.60 6.07 4.84
C ILE A 152 -11.44 7.23 5.38
N GLU A 153 -12.57 6.90 5.99
CA GLU A 153 -13.44 7.89 6.66
C GLU A 153 -13.29 7.79 8.18
N LEU A 154 -12.38 8.60 8.74
CA LEU A 154 -12.13 8.58 10.19
C LEU A 154 -13.37 9.03 11.00
N PRO A 155 -13.67 8.37 12.13
CA PRO A 155 -14.79 8.78 12.97
C PRO A 155 -14.51 10.14 13.62
N ALA A 156 -15.55 10.91 13.91
CA ALA A 156 -15.44 12.23 14.58
C ALA A 156 -14.72 12.19 15.94
N SER A 157 -14.63 11.01 16.56
CA SER A 157 -13.89 10.79 17.80
C SER A 157 -12.37 10.62 17.62
N HIS A 158 -11.88 10.46 16.40
CA HIS A 158 -10.46 10.31 16.09
C HIS A 158 -9.69 11.58 16.45
N LYS A 159 -8.55 11.42 17.11
CA LYS A 159 -7.66 12.52 17.49
C LYS A 159 -6.39 12.46 16.65
N LYS A 160 -5.79 13.64 16.45
CA LYS A 160 -4.52 13.82 15.72
C LYS A 160 -3.42 12.84 16.14
N ASP A 161 -3.33 12.50 17.42
CA ASP A 161 -2.27 11.64 17.94
C ASP A 161 -2.66 10.16 18.08
N ASP A 162 -3.85 9.76 17.62
CA ASP A 162 -4.36 8.39 17.72
C ASP A 162 -3.63 7.43 16.76
N TRP A 163 -3.14 7.96 15.64
CA TRP A 163 -2.45 7.21 14.59
C TRP A 163 -1.23 7.98 14.09
N LEU A 164 -0.04 7.48 14.45
CA LEU A 164 1.23 8.19 14.24
C LEU A 164 2.20 7.34 13.43
N VAL A 165 3.06 8.01 12.66
CA VAL A 165 4.17 7.40 11.91
C VAL A 165 5.49 8.06 12.25
N PHE A 166 6.55 7.25 12.24
CA PHE A 166 7.92 7.74 12.03
C PHE A 166 8.38 7.25 10.66
N THR A 167 8.57 8.18 9.72
CA THR A 167 8.98 7.85 8.34
C THR A 167 10.47 7.53 8.26
N LEU A 168 10.78 6.28 7.88
CA LEU A 168 12.14 5.78 7.69
C LEU A 168 12.63 5.99 6.25
N TRP A 169 11.73 5.81 5.28
CA TRP A 169 11.98 5.84 3.85
C TRP A 169 10.84 6.59 3.16
N VAL A 170 11.19 7.46 2.21
CA VAL A 170 10.26 8.22 1.37
C VAL A 170 10.94 8.53 0.03
N ASN A 171 10.19 8.48 -1.08
CA ASN A 171 10.70 8.75 -2.42
C ASN A 171 11.98 7.95 -2.77
N GLY A 172 11.97 6.66 -2.44
CA GLY A 172 13.04 5.73 -2.79
C GLY A 172 14.31 5.89 -1.96
N LYS A 173 14.28 6.58 -0.82
CA LYS A 173 15.46 6.87 -0.02
C LYS A 173 15.14 6.91 1.47
N PHE A 174 16.08 6.47 2.30
CA PHE A 174 16.02 6.72 3.74
C PHE A 174 16.05 8.23 4.05
N THR A 175 15.31 8.65 5.09
CA THR A 175 15.36 10.00 5.65
C THR A 175 16.69 10.27 6.37
N GLN A 176 16.97 11.54 6.72
CA GLN A 176 18.18 11.86 7.46
C GLN A 176 18.06 11.38 8.92
N GLU A 177 16.87 11.54 9.48
CA GLU A 177 16.48 11.16 10.82
C GLU A 177 16.60 9.64 10.99
N SER A 178 16.16 8.84 10.01
CA SER A 178 16.27 7.39 10.10
C SER A 178 17.72 6.90 10.09
N ARG A 179 18.58 7.48 9.26
CA ARG A 179 20.02 7.14 9.24
C ARG A 179 20.71 7.47 10.56
N TYR A 180 20.29 8.56 11.22
CA TYR A 180 20.90 9.00 12.47
C TYR A 180 20.37 8.24 13.69
N LEU A 181 19.05 8.02 13.75
CA LEU A 181 18.37 7.43 14.92
C LEU A 181 18.32 5.91 14.85
N PHE A 182 18.18 5.34 13.66
CA PHE A 182 17.93 3.91 13.45
C PHE A 182 18.97 3.28 12.50
N PRO A 183 20.29 3.46 12.71
CA PRO A 183 21.32 2.99 11.78
C PRO A 183 21.29 1.47 11.55
N ASN A 184 20.97 0.66 12.56
CA ASN A 184 20.86 -0.79 12.39
C ASN A 184 19.61 -1.16 11.59
N THR A 185 18.48 -0.52 11.88
CA THR A 185 17.24 -0.70 11.11
C THR A 185 17.44 -0.33 9.65
N VAL A 186 18.12 0.80 9.37
CA VAL A 186 18.49 1.21 8.01
C VAL A 186 19.36 0.15 7.35
N ASN A 187 20.40 -0.35 8.02
CA ASN A 187 21.27 -1.39 7.48
C ASN A 187 20.52 -2.70 7.15
N ILE A 188 19.53 -3.08 7.97
CA ILE A 188 18.66 -4.22 7.70
C ILE A 188 17.78 -3.96 6.47
N LEU A 189 17.08 -2.82 6.43
CA LEU A 189 16.19 -2.45 5.33
C LEU A 189 16.95 -2.24 4.01
N SER A 190 18.19 -1.77 4.04
CA SER A 190 19.04 -1.62 2.84
C SER A 190 19.28 -2.95 2.12
N LYS A 191 19.19 -4.10 2.81
CA LYS A 191 19.27 -5.42 2.16
C LYS A 191 18.02 -5.75 1.34
N LEU A 192 16.93 -5.03 1.57
CA LEU A 192 15.61 -5.23 0.97
C LEU A 192 15.23 -4.12 -0.03
N GLU A 193 16.11 -3.13 -0.23
CA GLU A 193 15.87 -1.93 -1.04
C GLU A 193 15.39 -2.23 -2.47
N SER A 194 15.87 -3.31 -3.09
CA SER A 194 15.43 -3.72 -4.43
C SER A 194 13.98 -4.24 -4.49
N PHE A 195 13.40 -4.60 -3.35
CA PHE A 195 12.03 -5.11 -3.23
C PHE A 195 11.04 -4.04 -2.76
N ILE A 196 11.50 -3.04 -2.01
CA ILE A 196 10.67 -1.93 -1.51
C ILE A 196 10.18 -1.09 -2.69
N ASP A 197 8.90 -0.76 -2.73
CA ASP A 197 8.36 0.16 -3.73
C ASP A 197 8.89 1.59 -3.46
N PRO A 198 9.61 2.21 -4.41
CA PRO A 198 10.26 3.49 -4.19
C PRO A 198 9.27 4.66 -4.09
N PHE A 199 8.02 4.48 -4.53
CA PHE A 199 7.00 5.51 -4.41
C PHE A 199 6.14 5.38 -3.16
N GLU A 200 6.41 4.38 -2.34
CA GLU A 200 5.70 4.12 -1.11
C GLU A 200 6.66 4.25 0.08
N ASP A 201 6.08 4.57 1.24
CA ASP A 201 6.87 4.85 2.44
C ASP A 201 7.15 3.58 3.26
N VAL A 202 8.22 3.63 4.04
CA VAL A 202 8.52 2.67 5.12
C VAL A 202 8.49 3.43 6.42
N TYR A 203 7.77 2.93 7.42
CA TYR A 203 7.61 3.64 8.69
C TYR A 203 7.40 2.72 9.88
N PHE A 204 7.73 3.23 11.07
CA PHE A 204 7.16 2.70 12.29
C PHE A 204 5.75 3.26 12.45
N LEU A 205 4.75 2.36 12.54
CA LEU A 205 3.34 2.72 12.64
C LEU A 205 2.84 2.49 14.07
N VAL A 206 2.44 3.56 14.74
CA VAL A 206 1.93 3.54 16.12
C VAL A 206 0.42 3.73 16.10
N LEU A 207 -0.30 2.81 16.74
CA LEU A 207 -1.72 2.92 16.98
C LEU A 207 -1.96 3.04 18.49
N LYS A 208 -2.60 4.13 18.94
CA LYS A 208 -2.83 4.40 20.38
C LYS A 208 -3.87 3.46 21.00
N PRO A 209 -3.88 3.33 22.34
CA PRO A 209 -4.89 2.57 23.07
C PRO A 209 -6.32 2.97 22.70
N GLY A 210 -7.20 1.98 22.49
CA GLY A 210 -8.62 2.17 22.20
C GLY A 210 -8.95 2.57 20.76
N VAL A 211 -7.96 2.76 19.89
CA VAL A 211 -8.18 3.23 18.52
C VAL A 211 -8.63 2.09 17.61
N VAL A 212 -9.64 2.37 16.79
CA VAL A 212 -10.09 1.52 15.69
C VAL A 212 -10.00 2.35 14.41
N LEU A 213 -9.20 1.89 13.46
CA LEU A 213 -9.17 2.42 12.10
C LEU A 213 -10.33 1.76 11.33
N PRO A 214 -11.20 2.56 10.69
CA PRO A 214 -12.34 2.03 9.96
C PRO A 214 -11.90 1.24 8.73
N PRO A 215 -12.81 0.44 8.13
CA PRO A 215 -12.57 -0.23 6.86
C PRO A 215 -12.19 0.77 5.76
N HIS A 216 -11.10 0.48 5.03
CA HIS A 216 -10.61 1.27 3.92
C HIS A 216 -9.77 0.42 2.94
N HIS A 217 -9.43 1.01 1.82
CA HIS A 217 -8.57 0.49 0.77
C HIS A 217 -7.41 1.47 0.54
N ASP A 218 -6.23 0.90 0.32
CA ASP A 218 -5.06 1.67 -0.02
C ASP A 218 -5.01 2.01 -1.52
N PRO A 219 -4.22 3.04 -1.91
CA PRO A 219 -4.34 3.71 -3.20
C PRO A 219 -4.21 2.79 -4.43
N SER A 220 -3.43 1.72 -4.35
CA SER A 220 -3.08 0.88 -5.51
C SER A 220 -2.83 -0.57 -5.11
N ASN A 221 -3.06 -1.48 -6.06
CA ASN A 221 -2.72 -2.91 -5.93
C ASN A 221 -1.31 -3.25 -6.47
N THR A 222 -0.48 -2.23 -6.79
CA THR A 222 0.87 -2.43 -7.34
C THR A 222 1.92 -2.85 -6.31
N TYR A 223 1.54 -2.94 -5.04
CA TYR A 223 2.43 -3.30 -3.94
C TYR A 223 1.70 -4.12 -2.88
N ILE A 224 2.47 -4.88 -2.10
CA ILE A 224 2.01 -5.74 -1.02
C ILE A 224 2.62 -5.24 0.28
N THR A 225 1.82 -5.26 1.34
CA THR A 225 2.20 -4.69 2.63
C THR A 225 2.73 -5.76 3.54
N CYS A 226 3.97 -5.55 4.01
CA CYS A 226 4.58 -6.34 5.06
C CYS A 226 4.53 -5.54 6.37
N GLN A 227 4.04 -6.17 7.45
CA GLN A 227 4.10 -5.59 8.79
C GLN A 227 4.82 -6.53 9.76
N LEU A 228 5.95 -6.09 10.31
CA LEU A 228 6.67 -6.76 11.39
C LEU A 228 6.14 -6.27 12.75
N GLY A 229 5.67 -7.20 13.59
CA GLY A 229 5.23 -6.88 14.95
C GLY A 229 6.38 -6.48 15.88
N LEU A 230 6.37 -5.26 16.43
CA LEU A 230 7.42 -4.79 17.35
C LEU A 230 6.95 -4.69 18.79
N ILE A 231 5.81 -4.02 19.02
CA ILE A 231 5.16 -3.90 20.32
C ILE A 231 3.70 -4.26 20.10
N ILE A 232 3.27 -5.46 20.51
CA ILE A 232 1.93 -5.96 20.23
C ILE A 232 1.22 -6.31 21.55
N PRO A 233 0.41 -5.38 22.10
CA PRO A 233 -0.46 -5.67 23.23
C PRO A 233 -1.57 -6.68 22.88
N GLU A 234 -2.19 -7.25 23.91
CA GLU A 234 -3.40 -8.07 23.77
C GLU A 234 -4.53 -7.28 23.09
N SER A 235 -5.48 -7.98 22.45
CA SER A 235 -6.65 -7.36 21.82
C SER A 235 -6.34 -6.37 20.69
N CYS A 236 -5.20 -6.53 20.01
CA CYS A 236 -4.90 -5.89 18.73
C CYS A 236 -5.24 -6.84 17.57
N GLY A 237 -5.72 -6.32 16.46
CA GLY A 237 -6.03 -7.12 15.29
C GLY A 237 -6.17 -6.30 14.02
N ILE A 238 -6.21 -7.02 12.91
CA ILE A 238 -6.40 -6.50 11.56
C ILE A 238 -7.29 -7.48 10.79
N ARG A 239 -8.28 -6.95 10.08
CA ARG A 239 -9.09 -7.71 9.13
C ARG A 239 -8.70 -7.25 7.72
N VAL A 240 -8.47 -8.21 6.83
CA VAL A 240 -8.31 -7.96 5.39
C VAL A 240 -9.33 -8.85 4.67
N GLY A 241 -10.23 -8.23 3.91
CA GLY A 241 -11.40 -8.90 3.35
C GLY A 241 -12.22 -9.57 4.44
N SER A 242 -12.38 -10.89 4.35
CA SER A 242 -13.15 -11.69 5.32
C SER A 242 -12.32 -12.34 6.44
N GLU A 243 -10.99 -12.19 6.41
CA GLU A 243 -10.10 -12.88 7.33
C GLU A 243 -9.45 -11.90 8.32
N THR A 244 -9.53 -12.24 9.61
CA THR A 244 -8.92 -11.48 10.70
C THR A 244 -7.68 -12.19 11.21
N ARG A 245 -6.58 -11.44 11.36
CA ARG A 245 -5.34 -11.89 12.00
C ARG A 245 -4.93 -10.92 13.11
N SER A 246 -4.02 -11.39 13.97
CA SER A 246 -3.32 -10.57 14.95
C SER A 246 -1.82 -10.70 14.71
N TRP A 247 -1.08 -9.63 14.98
CA TRP A 247 0.38 -9.68 14.93
C TRP A 247 0.92 -10.54 16.07
N THR A 248 2.06 -11.18 15.81
CA THR A 248 2.92 -11.74 16.86
C THR A 248 4.19 -10.90 16.88
N GLU A 249 4.66 -10.52 18.08
CA GLU A 249 5.94 -9.80 18.19
C GLU A 249 7.06 -10.63 17.56
N GLY A 250 7.92 -9.99 16.76
CA GLY A 250 8.99 -10.67 16.05
C GLY A 250 8.57 -11.36 14.76
N LYS A 251 7.28 -11.32 14.38
CA LYS A 251 6.76 -11.98 13.18
C LYS A 251 6.16 -11.01 12.18
N THR A 252 6.27 -11.38 10.92
CA THR A 252 5.75 -10.64 9.76
C THR A 252 4.35 -11.12 9.36
N LEU A 253 3.54 -10.19 8.88
CA LEU A 253 2.31 -10.46 8.15
C LEU A 253 2.41 -9.81 6.77
N PHE A 254 1.91 -10.49 5.73
CA PHE A 254 1.85 -9.98 4.36
C PHE A 254 0.40 -9.96 3.88
N PHE A 255 -0.06 -8.84 3.34
CA PHE A 255 -1.42 -8.71 2.85
C PHE A 255 -1.54 -7.73 1.68
N ASP A 256 -2.56 -7.95 0.86
CA ASP A 256 -2.95 -7.00 -0.18
C ASP A 256 -3.84 -5.93 0.45
N GLN A 257 -3.29 -4.75 0.67
CA GLN A 257 -4.01 -3.63 1.28
C GLN A 257 -4.94 -2.88 0.32
N SER A 258 -4.89 -3.19 -0.99
CA SER A 258 -5.92 -2.73 -1.91
C SER A 258 -7.24 -3.48 -1.73
N ILE A 259 -7.26 -4.55 -0.92
CA ILE A 259 -8.46 -5.18 -0.38
C ILE A 259 -8.93 -4.42 0.87
N GLU A 260 -10.25 -4.31 1.05
CA GLU A 260 -10.84 -3.65 2.23
C GLU A 260 -10.23 -4.20 3.52
N HIS A 261 -9.69 -3.32 4.35
CA HIS A 261 -9.08 -3.69 5.60
C HIS A 261 -9.33 -2.68 6.71
N GLU A 262 -9.33 -3.17 7.94
CA GLU A 262 -9.46 -2.35 9.15
C GLU A 262 -8.49 -2.89 10.21
N ALA A 263 -8.03 -2.02 11.10
CA ALA A 263 -7.11 -2.39 12.18
C ALA A 263 -7.52 -1.75 13.50
N TRP A 264 -7.27 -2.45 14.60
CA TRP A 264 -7.62 -1.94 15.92
C TRP A 264 -6.56 -2.25 16.97
N ASN A 265 -6.48 -1.35 17.93
CA ASN A 265 -5.79 -1.54 19.20
C ASN A 265 -6.81 -1.33 20.33
N LYS A 266 -7.49 -2.41 20.75
CA LYS A 266 -8.46 -2.35 21.87
C LYS A 266 -7.79 -2.53 23.24
N SER A 267 -6.46 -2.42 23.29
CA SER A 267 -5.67 -2.57 24.50
C SER A 267 -5.53 -1.23 25.25
N GLN A 268 -4.83 -1.27 26.39
CA GLN A 268 -4.43 -0.09 27.17
C GLN A 268 -2.99 0.38 26.89
N LYS A 269 -2.31 -0.21 25.91
CA LYS A 269 -0.92 0.09 25.53
C LYS A 269 -0.82 0.43 24.05
N GLU A 270 0.24 1.09 23.64
CA GLU A 270 0.48 1.36 22.22
C GLU A 270 0.81 0.08 21.46
N ARG A 271 0.34 0.00 20.22
CA ARG A 271 0.72 -1.05 19.27
C ARG A 271 1.64 -0.46 18.21
N VAL A 272 2.83 -1.04 18.06
CA VAL A 272 3.84 -0.59 17.10
C VAL A 272 4.22 -1.72 16.15
N VAL A 273 4.19 -1.43 14.85
CA VAL A 273 4.72 -2.30 13.79
C VAL A 273 5.72 -1.53 12.94
N LEU A 274 6.66 -2.24 12.33
CA LEU A 274 7.39 -1.73 11.17
C LEU A 274 6.61 -2.13 9.92
N LEU A 275 6.19 -1.15 9.13
CA LEU A 275 5.45 -1.36 7.89
C LEU A 275 6.35 -1.08 6.69
N VAL A 276 6.39 -2.02 5.75
CA VAL A 276 7.19 -1.97 4.52
C VAL A 276 6.28 -2.30 3.33
N HIS A 277 6.22 -1.39 2.36
CA HIS A 277 5.54 -1.61 1.09
C HIS A 277 6.49 -2.24 0.07
N LEU A 278 6.16 -3.45 -0.39
CA LEU A 278 6.96 -4.21 -1.35
C LEU A 278 6.30 -4.13 -2.72
N ARG A 279 7.08 -3.95 -3.80
CA ARG A 279 6.55 -4.10 -5.17
C ARG A 279 5.80 -5.43 -5.29
N HIS A 280 4.65 -5.41 -5.95
CA HIS A 280 3.86 -6.63 -6.13
C HIS A 280 4.72 -7.68 -6.88
N PRO A 281 4.90 -8.90 -6.34
CA PRO A 281 5.85 -9.88 -6.89
C PRO A 281 5.60 -10.27 -8.35
N GLU A 282 4.34 -10.24 -8.78
CA GLU A 282 3.91 -10.53 -10.14
C GLU A 282 4.10 -9.38 -11.15
N LEU A 283 4.59 -8.21 -10.71
CA LEU A 283 5.04 -7.18 -11.63
C LEU A 283 6.44 -7.51 -12.14
N SER A 284 6.57 -7.65 -13.47
CA SER A 284 7.89 -7.82 -14.07
C SER A 284 8.77 -6.59 -13.85
N LYS A 285 10.09 -6.75 -14.00
CA LYS A 285 11.03 -5.61 -13.95
C LYS A 285 10.68 -4.52 -14.96
N PHE A 286 10.16 -4.91 -16.12
CA PHE A 286 9.78 -3.97 -17.17
C PHE A 286 8.48 -3.23 -16.84
N GLU A 287 7.48 -3.91 -16.28
CA GLU A 287 6.24 -3.28 -15.81
C GLU A 287 6.49 -2.32 -14.65
N ASN A 288 7.36 -2.71 -13.70
CA ASN A 288 7.83 -1.82 -12.66
C ASN A 288 8.44 -0.56 -13.29
N PHE A 289 9.44 -0.70 -14.17
CA PHE A 289 10.06 0.44 -14.87
C PHE A 289 9.03 1.37 -15.56
N LEU A 290 8.05 0.81 -16.26
CA LEU A 290 7.00 1.60 -16.91
C LEU A 290 6.11 2.32 -15.90
N TYR A 291 5.77 1.67 -14.79
CA TYR A 291 5.03 2.28 -13.69
C TYR A 291 5.82 3.40 -13.01
N GLU A 292 7.14 3.23 -12.83
CA GLU A 292 8.00 4.29 -12.28
C GLU A 292 8.07 5.49 -13.21
N LEU A 293 8.17 5.26 -14.53
CA LEU A 293 8.15 6.34 -15.50
C LEU A 293 6.83 7.12 -15.45
N LEU A 294 5.71 6.42 -15.27
CA LEU A 294 4.39 7.04 -15.12
C LEU A 294 4.28 7.92 -13.88
N ARG A 295 4.60 7.38 -12.69
CA ARG A 295 4.53 8.08 -11.39
C ARG A 295 5.43 9.32 -11.34
N ASN A 296 6.50 9.35 -12.13
CA ASN A 296 7.38 10.52 -12.25
C ASN A 296 6.91 11.58 -13.26
N THR A 297 5.96 11.24 -14.14
CA THR A 297 5.55 12.09 -15.29
C THR A 297 4.21 12.80 -15.08
N ILE A 298 3.31 12.16 -14.32
CA ILE A 298 1.92 12.55 -14.06
C ILE A 298 1.75 12.73 -12.55
#